data_AF-A0A6I3W808-F1
#
_entry.id   AF-A0A6I3W808-F1
#
_cell.length_a   1.000
_cell.length_b   1.000
_cell.length_c   1.000
_cell.angle_alpha   90.00
_cell.angle_beta   90.00
_cell.angle_gamma   90.00
#
_symmetry.space_group_name_H-M   'P 1'
#
loop_
_entity.id
_entity.type
_entity.pdbx_description
1 polymer ?
#
loop_
_entity_poly.entity_id
_entity_poly.type
_entity_poly.pdbx_seq_one_letter_code
_entity_poly.pdbx_strand_id
1 'polypeptide(L)'
;MKAFLQILVVLSTALLMTACQSGPPPPPTVEAPMQKIVLDKWVQVRLCIDGSNTIDGKLINSRLCAQTQKYELFGGPVIKLAGQHGYVGSPSPQEAIKGFSATDDGITYTLKCEQLPKVSAEAGDSFHCAFDGNNLPLIRADITYP
;
A
#
# COMPACT_ATOMS: atom_id res chain seq x y z
N MET A 1 -43.77 16.86 51.45
CA MET A 1 -42.82 17.22 50.38
C MET A 1 -42.81 16.04 49.42
N LYS A 2 -43.50 16.10 48.27
CA LYS A 2 -42.97 16.58 46.96
C LYS A 2 -41.65 15.84 46.64
N ALA A 3 -41.50 15.03 45.59
CA ALA A 3 -42.17 15.08 44.29
C ALA A 3 -42.05 13.73 43.53
N PHE A 4 -43.14 13.37 42.82
CA PHE A 4 -43.20 12.93 41.41
C PHE A 4 -42.09 11.97 40.93
N LEU A 5 -42.31 10.65 40.83
CA LEU A 5 -43.05 9.98 39.75
C LEU A 5 -43.32 10.86 38.52
N GLN A 6 -42.42 10.78 37.53
CA GLN A 6 -42.74 11.16 36.15
C GLN A 6 -42.45 10.00 35.20
N ILE A 7 -43.55 9.42 34.70
CA ILE A 7 -43.84 9.24 33.28
C ILE A 7 -43.09 8.10 32.57
N LEU A 8 -43.70 6.90 32.65
CA LEU A 8 -44.00 6.04 31.50
C LEU A 8 -44.51 6.86 30.29
N VAL A 9 -44.39 6.32 29.07
CA VAL A 9 -44.84 6.85 27.76
C VAL A 9 -43.67 7.56 27.05
N VAL A 10 -43.04 7.00 26.02
CA VAL A 10 -43.61 6.71 24.70
C VAL A 10 -42.98 5.45 24.07
N LEU A 11 -43.85 4.50 23.78
CA LEU A 11 -43.76 3.45 22.77
C LEU A 11 -43.24 4.00 21.42
N SER A 12 -42.35 3.23 20.78
CA SER A 12 -42.42 2.87 19.37
C SER A 12 -42.28 3.95 18.27
N THR A 13 -41.51 3.59 17.25
CA THR A 13 -41.56 4.10 15.86
C THR A 13 -41.09 5.54 15.59
N ALA A 14 -39.79 5.64 15.28
CA ALA A 14 -39.28 6.41 14.15
C ALA A 14 -38.04 5.62 13.65
N LEU A 15 -38.17 4.56 12.84
CA LEU A 15 -38.57 4.61 11.43
C LEU A 15 -37.80 5.72 10.71
N LEU A 16 -36.69 5.29 10.09
CA LEU A 16 -36.08 5.79 8.87
C LEU A 16 -35.72 7.28 8.74
N MET A 17 -34.53 7.48 8.17
CA MET A 17 -34.07 8.67 7.47
C MET A 17 -33.43 9.76 8.35
N THR A 18 -32.18 9.51 8.74
CA THR A 18 -31.13 10.47 8.40
C THR A 18 -30.25 9.79 7.35
N ALA A 19 -30.76 9.72 6.13
CA ALA A 19 -30.32 10.62 5.07
C ALA A 19 -28.79 10.62 4.98
N CYS A 20 -28.30 9.87 4.00
CA CYS A 20 -27.01 10.09 3.36
C CYS A 20 -26.79 11.60 3.21
N GLN A 21 -26.11 12.21 4.17
CA GLN A 21 -25.64 13.57 4.01
C GLN A 21 -24.47 13.41 3.05
N SER A 22 -24.78 13.64 1.78
CA SER A 22 -23.86 13.76 0.67
C SER A 22 -22.86 14.88 0.96
N GLY A 23 -21.89 14.58 1.82
CA GLY A 23 -20.57 15.17 1.69
C GLY A 23 -19.97 14.63 0.39
N PRO A 24 -19.08 15.39 -0.27
CA PRO A 24 -18.24 14.80 -1.30
C PRO A 24 -17.62 13.51 -0.74
N PRO A 25 -17.51 12.43 -1.54
CA PRO A 25 -16.87 11.20 -1.09
C PRO A 25 -15.54 11.57 -0.42
N PRO A 26 -15.18 10.90 0.70
CA PRO A 26 -13.91 11.17 1.34
C PRO A 26 -12.82 11.12 0.26
N PRO A 27 -11.94 12.13 0.18
CA PRO A 27 -10.85 12.13 -0.79
C PRO A 27 -10.12 10.78 -0.70
N PRO A 28 -9.68 10.22 -1.84
CA PRO A 28 -9.13 8.87 -1.85
C PRO A 28 -7.99 8.80 -0.84
N THR A 29 -8.00 7.71 -0.07
CA THR A 29 -6.79 6.99 0.29
C THR A 29 -5.73 7.83 1.00
N VAL A 30 -5.73 7.82 2.34
CA VAL A 30 -4.62 8.37 3.14
C VAL A 30 -3.31 7.81 2.56
N GLU A 31 -2.52 8.67 1.90
CA GLU A 31 -1.21 8.28 1.39
C GLU A 31 -0.38 7.77 2.56
N ALA A 32 0.16 6.56 2.45
CA ALA A 32 1.08 6.10 3.47
C ALA A 32 2.30 7.05 3.48
N PRO A 33 2.82 7.44 4.66
CA PRO A 33 4.03 8.24 4.71
C PRO A 33 5.13 7.53 3.93
N MET A 34 5.86 8.29 3.12
CA MET A 34 6.96 7.76 2.31
C MET A 34 7.96 7.05 3.22
N GLN A 35 8.25 5.79 2.93
CA GLN A 35 9.19 5.00 3.71
C GLN A 35 10.50 4.81 2.97
N LYS A 36 11.60 4.76 3.72
CA LYS A 36 12.94 4.55 3.17
C LYS A 36 13.39 3.12 3.41
N ILE A 37 13.73 2.41 2.34
CA ILE A 37 14.30 1.07 2.34
C ILE A 37 15.75 1.16 1.87
N VAL A 38 16.69 0.78 2.73
CA VAL A 38 18.12 0.70 2.38
C VAL A 38 18.60 -0.74 2.51
N LEU A 39 19.08 -1.31 1.41
CA LEU A 39 19.67 -2.64 1.37
C LEU A 39 21.20 -2.45 1.34
N ASP A 40 21.86 -2.70 2.47
CA ASP A 40 23.30 -2.44 2.67
C ASP A 40 24.19 -3.57 2.14
N LYS A 41 23.61 -4.74 1.86
CA LYS A 41 24.33 -5.95 1.44
C LYS A 41 23.57 -6.70 0.35
N TRP A 42 24.34 -7.29 -0.56
CA TRP A 42 23.83 -8.25 -1.54
C TRP A 42 23.37 -9.58 -0.92
N VAL A 43 23.59 -9.80 0.38
CA VAL A 43 23.25 -11.04 1.08
C VAL A 43 21.76 -11.10 1.36
N GLN A 44 20.97 -11.61 0.40
CA GLN A 44 19.53 -11.89 0.48
C GLN A 44 18.76 -11.13 1.58
N VAL A 45 18.79 -9.79 1.53
CA VAL A 45 18.08 -8.93 2.47
C VAL A 45 16.70 -8.66 1.88
N ARG A 46 15.64 -8.83 2.67
CA ARG A 46 14.27 -8.47 2.30
C ARG A 46 13.72 -7.45 3.30
N LEU A 47 13.21 -6.34 2.80
CA LEU A 47 12.51 -5.32 3.58
C LEU A 47 11.17 -5.03 2.94
N CYS A 48 10.11 -4.96 3.74
CA CYS A 48 8.73 -4.85 3.26
C CYS A 48 8.01 -3.68 3.90
N ILE A 49 7.12 -3.06 3.13
CA ILE A 49 6.16 -2.05 3.57
C ILE A 49 4.78 -2.62 3.32
N ASP A 50 3.94 -2.54 4.35
CA ASP A 50 2.56 -2.99 4.33
C ASP A 50 1.59 -1.81 4.20
N GLY A 51 0.55 -2.00 3.41
CA GLY A 51 -0.61 -1.13 3.31
C GLY A 51 -1.88 -1.96 3.48
N SER A 52 -2.90 -1.40 4.09
CA SER A 52 -4.19 -2.08 4.25
C SER A 52 -5.34 -1.08 4.17
N ASN A 53 -6.44 -1.48 3.53
CA ASN A 53 -7.68 -0.72 3.53
C ASN A 53 -8.89 -1.61 3.83
N THR A 54 -10.01 -0.99 4.20
CA THR A 54 -11.31 -1.69 4.25
C THR A 54 -12.17 -1.24 3.06
N ILE A 55 -12.58 -2.19 2.21
CA ILE A 55 -13.46 -1.96 1.05
C ILE A 55 -14.68 -2.87 1.18
N ASP A 56 -15.89 -2.32 1.08
CA ASP A 56 -17.14 -3.07 1.21
C ASP A 56 -17.20 -3.98 2.45
N GLY A 57 -16.64 -3.50 3.57
CA GLY A 57 -16.56 -4.23 4.84
C GLY A 57 -15.51 -5.35 4.89
N LYS A 58 -14.68 -5.51 3.86
CA LYS A 58 -13.58 -6.48 3.81
C LYS A 58 -12.23 -5.78 3.95
N LEU A 59 -11.36 -6.33 4.79
CA LEU A 59 -9.96 -5.89 4.89
C LEU A 59 -9.19 -6.40 3.68
N ILE A 60 -8.54 -5.49 2.95
CA ILE A 60 -7.69 -5.77 1.81
C ILE A 60 -6.27 -5.26 2.11
N ASN A 61 -5.27 -6.09 1.82
CA ASN A 61 -3.86 -5.81 2.11
C ASN A 61 -3.04 -5.69 0.82
N SER A 62 -2.03 -4.83 0.84
CA SER A 62 -0.95 -4.73 -0.12
C SER A 62 0.38 -4.75 0.60
N ARG A 63 1.40 -5.33 -0.05
CA ARG A 63 2.76 -5.36 0.47
C ARG A 63 3.76 -5.15 -0.66
N LEU A 64 4.65 -4.20 -0.48
CA LEU A 64 5.82 -4.01 -1.33
C LEU A 64 7.06 -4.46 -0.58
N CYS A 65 7.85 -5.36 -1.15
CA CYS A 65 9.12 -5.79 -0.59
C CYS A 65 10.26 -5.54 -1.56
N ALA A 66 11.32 -4.88 -1.12
CA ALA A 66 12.59 -4.85 -1.84
C ALA A 66 13.43 -6.05 -1.40
N GLN A 67 14.06 -6.74 -2.35
CA GLN A 67 14.91 -7.90 -2.06
C GLN A 67 16.20 -7.88 -2.88
N THR A 68 17.35 -8.08 -2.23
CA THR A 68 18.58 -8.50 -2.91
C THR A 68 18.56 -10.02 -3.09
N GLN A 69 19.07 -10.55 -4.21
CA GLN A 69 19.29 -12.00 -4.38
C GLN A 69 20.79 -12.25 -4.47
N LYS A 70 21.31 -13.21 -3.69
CA LYS A 70 22.68 -13.72 -3.86
C LYS A 70 22.65 -15.20 -4.20
N TYR A 71 23.66 -15.58 -4.97
CA TYR A 71 24.04 -16.91 -5.44
C TYR A 71 23.46 -17.29 -6.80
N GLU A 72 24.36 -17.14 -7.79
CA GLU A 72 24.56 -18.04 -8.92
C GLU A 72 23.29 -18.48 -9.64
N LEU A 73 22.80 -17.63 -10.54
CA LEU A 73 22.72 -17.97 -11.96
C LEU A 73 22.18 -16.77 -12.78
N PHE A 74 21.26 -15.95 -12.25
CA PHE A 74 20.71 -14.77 -12.96
C PHE A 74 20.10 -13.67 -12.03
N GLY A 75 20.41 -13.65 -10.73
CA GLY A 75 19.69 -12.81 -9.75
C GLY A 75 20.21 -11.39 -9.60
N GLY A 76 19.48 -10.39 -10.09
CA GLY A 76 19.67 -8.96 -9.79
C GLY A 76 18.76 -8.45 -8.64
N PRO A 77 18.71 -7.13 -8.40
CA PRO A 77 17.75 -6.55 -7.47
C PRO A 77 16.32 -6.81 -7.95
N VAL A 78 15.40 -7.13 -7.03
CA VAL A 78 13.99 -7.37 -7.35
C VAL A 78 13.06 -6.70 -6.35
N ILE A 79 11.92 -6.23 -6.84
CA ILE A 79 10.82 -5.68 -6.03
C ILE A 79 9.69 -6.71 -6.06
N LYS A 80 9.46 -7.38 -4.93
CA LYS A 80 8.35 -8.34 -4.79
C LYS A 80 7.10 -7.62 -4.35
N LEU A 81 6.02 -7.87 -5.08
CA LEU A 81 4.71 -7.30 -4.83
C LEU A 81 3.79 -8.41 -4.36
N ALA A 82 3.04 -8.13 -3.29
CA ALA A 82 1.98 -8.99 -2.82
C ALA A 82 0.69 -8.19 -2.62
N GLY A 83 -0.42 -8.82 -2.97
CA GLY A 83 -1.77 -8.32 -2.84
C GLY A 83 -2.55 -9.10 -1.79
N GLN A 84 -3.87 -9.07 -1.89
CA GLN A 84 -4.76 -9.68 -0.91
C GLN A 84 -4.59 -11.21 -0.82
N HIS A 85 -4.37 -11.88 -1.95
CA HIS A 85 -4.29 -13.33 -2.04
C HIS A 85 -2.87 -13.87 -2.24
N GLY A 86 -1.86 -13.01 -2.07
CA GLY A 86 -0.46 -13.42 -2.08
C GLY A 86 0.33 -12.74 -3.18
N TYR A 87 1.13 -13.52 -3.91
CA TYR A 87 2.12 -13.00 -4.86
C TYR A 87 1.47 -12.37 -6.09
N VAL A 88 1.86 -11.13 -6.39
CA VAL A 88 1.39 -10.38 -7.58
C VAL A 88 2.49 -10.32 -8.65
N GLY A 89 3.74 -10.11 -8.25
CA GLY A 89 4.83 -9.95 -9.21
C GLY A 89 6.20 -9.74 -8.56
N SER A 90 7.25 -9.83 -9.38
CA SER A 90 8.64 -9.62 -8.94
C SER A 90 9.47 -8.88 -10.01
N PRO A 91 9.06 -7.68 -10.46
CA PRO A 91 9.85 -6.91 -11.40
C PRO A 91 11.23 -6.53 -10.85
N SER A 92 12.21 -6.48 -11.73
CA SER A 92 13.47 -5.74 -11.50
C SER A 92 13.18 -4.23 -11.40
N PRO A 93 14.07 -3.44 -10.77
CA PRO A 93 13.96 -1.98 -10.76
C PRO A 93 13.82 -1.38 -12.17
N GLN A 94 14.53 -1.94 -13.15
CA GLN A 94 14.49 -1.47 -14.54
C GLN A 94 13.14 -1.75 -15.21
N GLU A 95 12.51 -2.88 -14.90
CA GLU A 95 11.14 -3.16 -15.34
C GLU A 95 10.13 -2.26 -14.63
N ALA A 96 10.33 -1.99 -13.33
CA ALA A 96 9.48 -1.09 -12.57
C ALA A 96 9.56 0.37 -13.07
N ILE A 97 10.71 0.80 -13.64
CA ILE A 97 10.84 2.11 -14.31
C ILE A 97 9.97 2.19 -15.57
N LYS A 98 9.88 1.09 -16.33
CA LYS A 98 9.01 1.02 -17.51
C LYS A 98 7.51 1.01 -17.14
N GLY A 99 7.20 0.82 -15.87
CA GLY A 99 5.85 0.62 -15.36
C GLY A 99 5.49 -0.86 -15.36
N PHE A 100 5.12 -1.38 -14.20
CA PHE A 100 4.59 -2.72 -14.02
C PHE A 100 3.10 -2.63 -13.66
N SER A 101 2.30 -3.52 -14.22
CA SER A 101 0.87 -3.65 -13.90
C SER A 101 0.47 -5.12 -13.92
N ALA A 102 -0.30 -5.53 -12.92
CA ALA A 102 -0.89 -6.87 -12.83
C ALA A 102 -2.28 -6.75 -12.19
N THR A 103 -3.20 -7.63 -12.59
CA THR A 103 -4.55 -7.68 -12.03
C THR A 103 -4.74 -9.00 -11.31
N ASP A 104 -5.21 -8.95 -10.06
CA ASP A 104 -5.55 -10.11 -9.25
C ASP A 104 -6.88 -9.83 -8.52
N ASP A 105 -7.84 -10.75 -8.66
CA ASP A 105 -9.21 -10.67 -8.12
C ASP A 105 -9.91 -9.31 -8.26
N GLY A 106 -9.79 -8.71 -9.45
CA GLY A 106 -10.43 -7.43 -9.79
C GLY A 106 -9.70 -6.20 -9.25
N ILE A 107 -8.58 -6.36 -8.55
CA ILE A 107 -7.70 -5.28 -8.13
C ILE A 107 -6.54 -5.19 -9.12
N THR A 108 -6.35 -4.01 -9.71
CA THR A 108 -5.17 -3.74 -10.53
C THR A 108 -4.09 -3.13 -9.65
N TYR A 109 -2.98 -3.85 -9.55
CA TYR A 109 -1.76 -3.49 -8.87
C TYR A 109 -0.77 -2.90 -9.88
N THR A 110 -0.36 -1.67 -9.65
CA THR A 110 0.61 -0.96 -10.48
C THR A 110 1.81 -0.56 -9.64
N LEU A 111 3.01 -0.80 -10.18
CA LEU A 111 4.25 -0.33 -9.61
C LEU A 111 4.95 0.54 -10.65
N LYS A 112 5.29 1.77 -10.25
CA LYS A 112 6.12 2.66 -11.03
C LYS A 112 7.28 3.14 -10.18
N CYS A 113 8.49 3.07 -10.72
CA CYS A 113 9.68 3.59 -10.06
C CYS A 113 10.37 4.65 -10.94
N GLU A 114 11.10 5.55 -10.30
CA GLU A 114 11.95 6.53 -10.96
C GLU A 114 13.35 6.43 -10.36
N GLN A 115 14.39 6.42 -11.21
CA GLN A 115 15.76 6.37 -10.72
C GLN A 115 16.14 7.74 -10.15
N LEU A 116 16.62 7.75 -8.91
CA LEU A 116 17.14 8.95 -8.27
C LEU A 116 18.59 9.19 -8.72
N PRO A 117 19.00 10.47 -8.88
CA PRO A 117 20.36 10.80 -9.26
C PRO A 117 21.36 10.28 -8.23
N LYS A 118 22.48 9.73 -8.72
CA LYS A 118 23.57 9.28 -7.84
C LYS A 118 24.20 10.49 -7.16
N VAL A 119 24.32 10.40 -5.84
CA VAL A 119 24.98 11.42 -5.02
C VAL A 119 26.50 11.27 -5.00
N SER A 120 27.03 10.10 -5.36
CA SER A 120 28.47 9.85 -5.56
C SER A 120 28.70 8.62 -6.45
N ALA A 121 29.94 8.43 -6.92
CA ALA A 121 30.32 7.26 -7.72
C ALA A 121 30.26 5.94 -6.94
N GLU A 122 30.38 6.01 -5.62
CA GLU A 122 30.32 4.87 -4.70
C GLU A 122 28.91 4.63 -4.14
N ALA A 123 27.94 5.49 -4.47
CA ALA A 123 26.57 5.33 -4.02
C ALA A 123 25.85 4.24 -4.81
N GLY A 124 25.12 3.40 -4.07
CA GLY A 124 24.20 2.41 -4.61
C GLY A 124 23.06 3.03 -5.41
N ASP A 125 22.40 2.23 -6.25
CA ASP A 125 21.30 2.70 -7.09
C ASP A 125 20.04 2.93 -6.25
N SER A 126 19.52 4.17 -6.30
CA SER A 126 18.34 4.57 -5.54
C SER A 126 17.14 4.82 -6.45
N PHE A 127 15.96 4.42 -6.00
CA PHE A 127 14.72 4.48 -6.76
C PHE A 127 13.58 5.03 -5.90
N HIS A 128 12.82 5.97 -6.43
CA HIS A 128 11.57 6.42 -5.85
C HIS A 128 10.42 5.60 -6.46
N CYS A 129 9.76 4.76 -5.67
CA CYS A 129 8.72 3.84 -6.13
C CYS A 129 7.35 4.17 -5.53
N ALA A 130 6.32 4.06 -6.37
CA ALA A 130 4.93 4.17 -5.99
C ALA A 130 4.21 2.87 -6.37
N PHE A 131 3.62 2.21 -5.38
CA PHE A 131 2.82 1.01 -5.54
C PHE A 131 1.37 1.29 -5.20
N ASP A 132 0.53 1.22 -6.22
CA ASP A 132 -0.89 1.51 -6.16
C ASP A 132 -1.66 0.24 -6.50
N GLY A 133 -2.45 -0.27 -5.56
CA GLY A 133 -3.50 -1.23 -5.87
C GLY A 133 -4.81 -0.46 -5.81
N ASN A 134 -5.54 -0.34 -6.91
CA ASN A 134 -6.78 0.46 -6.96
C ASN A 134 -7.62 0.27 -5.67
N ASN A 135 -7.92 1.38 -4.97
CA ASN A 135 -8.62 1.45 -3.68
C ASN A 135 -7.83 1.01 -2.41
N LEU A 136 -6.53 0.77 -2.51
CA LEU A 136 -5.60 0.58 -1.39
C LEU A 136 -4.78 1.83 -1.13
N PRO A 137 -4.27 2.02 0.11
CA PRO A 137 -3.20 2.97 0.42
C PRO A 137 -2.10 2.93 -0.63
N LEU A 138 -1.86 4.08 -1.26
CA LEU A 138 -0.69 4.26 -2.08
C LEU A 138 0.55 4.07 -1.22
N ILE A 139 1.36 3.06 -1.54
CA ILE A 139 2.63 2.80 -0.86
C ILE A 139 3.71 3.55 -1.62
N ARG A 140 4.36 4.53 -0.96
CA ARG A 140 5.53 5.26 -1.50
C ARG A 140 6.80 4.78 -0.79
N ALA A 141 7.80 4.39 -1.56
CA ALA A 141 9.05 3.83 -1.03
C ALA A 141 10.27 4.37 -1.79
N ASP A 142 11.25 4.88 -1.05
CA ASP A 142 12.59 5.11 -1.59
C ASP A 142 13.44 3.86 -1.33
N ILE A 143 13.88 3.20 -2.39
CA ILE A 143 14.63 1.94 -2.32
C ILE A 143 16.06 2.17 -2.80
N THR A 144 17.04 1.95 -1.94
CA THR A 144 18.46 1.96 -2.30
C THR A 144 19.02 0.55 -2.30
N TYR A 145 19.50 0.10 -3.46
CA TYR A 145 20.26 -1.14 -3.63
C TYR A 145 21.76 -0.84 -3.59
N PRO A 146 22.60 -1.76 -3.07
CA PRO A 146 24.04 -1.54 -2.93
C PRO A 146 24.79 -1.61 -4.26
#